data_AF-A0AAU5YG05-F1
#
_entry.id   AF-A0AAU5YG05-F1
#
_cell.length_a   1.000
_cell.length_b   1.000
_cell.length_c   1.000
_cell.angle_alpha   90.00
_cell.angle_beta   90.00
_cell.angle_gamma   90.00
#
_symmetry.space_group_name_H-M   'P 1'
#
loop_
_entity.id
_entity.type
_entity.pdbx_description
1 polymer ?
#
loop_
_entity_poly.entity_id
_entity_poly.type
_entity_poly.pdbx_seq_one_letter_code
_entity_poly.pdbx_strand_id
1 'polypeptide(L)' 'MLRKSGRRLPESHPQRITDWARITACCPACQVEPGITCHDDGIPRAGVHARRYQEAEDTCA' A
#
# COMPACT_ATOMS: atom_id res chain seq x y z
N MET A 1 -17.66 2.44 -30.79
CA MET A 1 -17.24 1.24 -30.03
C MET A 1 -15.76 0.98 -30.31
N LEU A 2 -14.86 1.38 -29.42
CA LEU A 2 -13.41 1.31 -29.65
C LEU A 2 -12.84 0.07 -28.97
N ARG A 3 -12.58 -0.99 -29.75
CA ARG A 3 -11.85 -2.17 -29.29
C ARG A 3 -10.35 -1.86 -29.38
N LYS A 4 -9.70 -1.56 -28.25
CA LYS A 4 -8.24 -1.44 -28.18
C LYS A 4 -7.71 -2.49 -27.21
N SER A 5 -7.39 -3.64 -27.78
CA SER A 5 -6.52 -4.70 -27.25
C SER A 5 -6.92 -5.31 -25.91
N GLY A 6 -7.47 -6.52 -25.95
CA GLY A 6 -7.80 -7.38 -24.80
C GLY A 6 -6.58 -7.91 -24.03
N ARG A 7 -5.67 -7.04 -23.63
CA ARG A 7 -4.62 -7.35 -22.66
C ARG A 7 -5.09 -6.80 -21.32
N ARG A 8 -5.46 -7.68 -20.37
CA ARG A 8 -5.54 -7.27 -18.97
C ARG A 8 -4.25 -6.53 -18.66
N LEU A 9 -4.34 -5.29 -18.17
CA LEU A 9 -3.17 -4.61 -17.61
C LEU A 9 -2.51 -5.60 -16.65
N PRO A 10 -1.20 -5.84 -16.76
CA PRO A 10 -0.52 -6.68 -15.79
C PRO A 10 -0.84 -6.11 -14.41
N GLU A 11 -1.12 -7.00 -13.45
CA GLU A 11 -1.33 -6.65 -12.05
C GLU A 11 -0.31 -5.57 -11.66
N SER A 12 -0.78 -4.52 -10.98
CA SER A 12 0.02 -3.37 -10.59
C SER A 12 1.35 -3.87 -10.05
N HIS A 13 2.46 -3.42 -10.66
CA HIS A 13 3.79 -3.89 -10.26
C HIS A 13 3.96 -3.75 -8.73
N PRO A 14 4.43 -4.78 -8.02
CA PRO A 14 4.42 -4.82 -6.54
C PRO A 14 5.16 -3.64 -5.89
N GLN A 15 6.14 -3.08 -6.60
CA GLN A 15 6.80 -1.83 -6.20
C GLN A 15 5.83 -0.64 -6.09
N ARG A 16 4.88 -0.49 -7.04
CA ARG A 16 3.88 0.60 -7.01
C ARG A 16 2.87 0.41 -5.90
N ILE A 17 2.48 -0.84 -5.59
CA ILE A 17 1.64 -1.16 -4.44
C ILE A 17 2.39 -0.78 -3.15
N THR A 18 3.68 -1.08 -3.08
CA THR A 18 4.52 -0.71 -1.93
C THR A 18 4.64 0.80 -1.73
N ASP A 19 4.92 1.53 -2.81
CA ASP A 19 5.02 2.99 -2.73
C ASP A 19 3.66 3.60 -2.39
N TRP A 20 2.58 3.16 -3.04
CA TRP A 20 1.24 3.66 -2.75
C TRP A 20 0.77 3.33 -1.32
N ALA A 21 1.03 2.13 -0.82
CA ALA A 21 0.76 1.75 0.58
C ALA A 21 1.45 2.69 1.58
N ARG A 22 2.68 3.12 1.27
CA ARG A 22 3.41 4.11 2.08
C ARG A 22 2.77 5.49 2.00
N ILE A 23 2.27 5.91 0.84
CA ILE A 23 1.80 7.28 0.60
C ILE A 23 0.32 7.47 0.95
N THR A 24 -0.49 6.41 0.97
CA THR A 24 -1.96 6.53 1.01
C THR A 24 -2.63 5.77 2.14
N ALA A 25 -2.07 4.65 2.63
CA ALA A 25 -2.72 3.86 3.67
C ALA A 25 -2.32 4.34 5.08
N CYS A 26 -3.30 4.46 5.98
CA CYS A 26 -3.07 4.48 7.42
C CYS A 26 -2.65 3.08 7.87
N CYS A 27 -1.79 2.96 8.87
CA CYS A 27 -1.48 1.63 9.41
C CYS A 27 -2.47 1.26 10.52
N PRO A 28 -3.27 0.18 10.42
CA PRO A 28 -4.23 -0.16 11.49
C PRO A 28 -3.57 -0.62 12.79
N ALA A 29 -2.29 -1.01 12.74
CA ALA A 29 -1.55 -1.52 13.89
C ALA A 29 -1.02 -0.40 14.79
N CYS A 30 -0.47 0.66 14.21
CA CYS A 30 0.08 1.80 14.94
C CYS A 30 -0.72 3.10 14.74
N GLN A 31 -1.77 3.07 13.92
CA GLN A 31 -2.66 4.19 13.57
C GLN A 31 -1.92 5.42 13.03
N VAL A 32 -0.73 5.24 12.45
CA VAL A 32 0.04 6.32 11.86
C VAL A 32 -0.52 6.75 10.50
N GLU A 33 -0.43 8.05 10.24
CA GLU A 33 -0.86 8.67 9.00
C GLU A 33 -0.07 8.19 7.77
N PRO A 34 -0.63 8.33 6.56
CA PRO A 34 0.07 8.11 5.30
C PRO A 34 1.38 8.90 5.24
N GLY A 35 2.46 8.26 4.78
CA GLY A 35 3.80 8.87 4.69
C GLY A 35 4.62 8.82 5.98
N ILE A 36 4.02 8.49 7.13
CA ILE A 36 4.72 8.37 8.41
C ILE A 36 5.28 6.97 8.61
N THR A 37 6.52 6.89 9.09
CA THR A 37 7.18 5.62 9.44
C THR A 37 6.39 4.91 10.54
N CYS A 38 6.11 3.62 10.35
CA CYS A 38 5.46 2.81 11.38
C CYS A 38 6.34 2.71 12.63
N HIS A 39 5.70 2.55 13.78
CA HIS A 39 6.39 2.33 15.05
C HIS A 39 5.78 1.16 15.80
N ASP A 40 6.60 0.48 16.58
CA ASP A 40 6.17 -0.55 17.54
C ASP A 40 6.25 0.10 18.94
N ASP A 41 5.10 0.36 19.56
CA ASP A 41 4.98 1.00 20.89
C ASP A 41 5.79 2.32 21.05
N GLY A 42 5.79 3.16 20.01
CA GLY A 42 6.52 4.42 19.97
C GLY A 42 7.98 4.31 19.52
N ILE A 43 8.48 3.09 19.26
CA ILE A 43 9.82 2.86 18.71
C ILE A 43 9.74 2.83 17.18
N PRO A 44 10.46 3.73 16.47
CA PRO A 44 10.44 3.75 15.00
C PRO A 44 10.94 2.45 14.40
N ARG A 45 10.19 1.93 13.43
CA ARG A 45 10.53 0.70 12.69
C ARG A 45 11.20 1.05 11.37
N ALA A 46 12.15 0.23 10.92
CA ALA A 46 12.81 0.42 9.63
C ALA A 46 11.89 0.17 8.41
N GLY A 47 10.68 -0.36 8.63
CA GLY A 47 9.72 -0.66 7.57
C GLY A 47 8.29 -0.48 8.05
N VAL A 48 7.32 -0.51 7.13
CA VAL A 48 5.90 -0.42 7.47
C VAL A 48 5.35 -1.80 7.87
N HIS A 49 4.34 -1.85 8.73
CA HIS A 49 3.72 -3.13 9.10
C HIS A 49 3.06 -3.79 7.89
N ALA A 50 3.10 -5.13 7.85
CA ALA A 50 2.42 -5.93 6.81
C ALA A 50 0.94 -5.55 6.64
N ARG A 51 0.27 -5.23 7.75
CA ARG A 51 -1.13 -4.77 7.77
C ARG A 51 -1.39 -3.55 6.87
N ARG A 52 -0.42 -2.62 6.77
CA ARG A 52 -0.53 -1.43 5.93
C ARG A 52 -0.50 -1.79 4.44
N TYR A 53 0.24 -2.83 4.07
CA TYR A 53 0.22 -3.37 2.72
C TYR A 53 -1.11 -4.05 2.41
N GLN A 54 -1.69 -4.76 3.38
CA GLN A 54 -2.98 -5.44 3.19
C GLN A 54 -4.12 -4.45 2.92
N GLU A 55 -4.24 -3.38 3.71
CA GLU A 55 -5.25 -2.33 3.42
C GLU A 55 -5.02 -1.67 2.07
N ALA A 56 -3.76 -1.56 1.67
CA ALA A 56 -3.44 -1.02 0.38
C ALA A 56 -3.90 -1.98 -0.76
N GLU A 57 -3.68 -3.27 -0.61
CA GLU A 57 -4.20 -4.26 -1.55
C GLU A 57 -5.73 -4.24 -1.60
N ASP A 58 -6.40 -4.19 -0.44
CA ASP A 58 -7.87 -4.18 -0.34
C ASP A 58 -8.53 -2.94 -0.97
N THR A 59 -7.87 -1.78 -0.90
CA THR A 59 -8.38 -0.55 -1.51
C THR A 59 -8.17 -0.52 -3.03
N CYS A 60 -7.18 -1.27 -3.53
CA CYS A 60 -6.85 -1.34 -4.96
C CYS A 60 -7.48 -2.55 -5.69
N ALA A 61 -8.13 -3.47 -4.96
CA ALA A 61 -8.90 -4.60 -5.51
C ALA A 61 -10.25 -4.15 -6.10
#